data_AF-A0A521LHE1-F1
#
_entry.id   AF-A0A521LHE1-F1
#
_cell.length_a   1.000
_cell.length_b   1.000
_cell.length_c   1.000
_cell.angle_alpha   90.00
_cell.angle_beta   90.00
_cell.angle_gamma   90.00
#
_symmetry.space_group_name_H-M   'P 1'
#
loop_
_entity.id
_entity.type
_entity.pdbx_description
1 polymer ?
#
loop_
_entity_poly.entity_id
_entity_poly.type
_entity_poly.pdbx_seq_one_letter_code
_entity_poly.pdbx_strand_id
1 'polypeptide(L)'
;SSDLRSFSDFCRRIDPHKVNKRVLEGLIKAGAFDSTGARRAQLMAVLDHAMEEATAAQRERAHGQTNIFGATEGEDGEGAAGGILIDPPLPDIPEWDQGQMLKYERELTGFYITAHPLARFASAIQKFSTTTSAHLSEIGDGKEVKLCGIVATVKTMTTKKGDRMAYVQLEDQHGLVEFIAFPDLYRTAGALLTPDSVIQLTGTVDRAEKGTRLKGTRVEPLAELQAHSVSKVNLRVGDTPETHARMGRLHEVLRRHPGPTGIYFTFCLTAGLEADTAPLPALTVLPSELFVAEVEEVLGKGAVALL
;
A
#
# COMPACT_ATOMS: atom_id res chain seq x y z
N SER A 1 20.69 17.30 20.88
CA SER A 1 19.43 16.88 20.23
C SER A 1 18.64 16.16 21.29
N SER A 2 17.53 16.73 21.78
CA SER A 2 16.69 16.03 22.75
C SER A 2 15.82 15.03 22.01
N ASP A 3 15.96 13.74 22.28
CA ASP A 3 15.15 12.70 21.65
C ASP A 3 13.65 12.96 21.84
N LEU A 4 12.88 12.68 20.78
CA LEU A 4 11.43 12.80 20.75
C LEU A 4 10.84 11.60 21.48
N ARG A 5 10.37 11.81 22.71
CA ARG A 5 9.90 10.71 23.58
C ARG A 5 8.49 10.26 23.23
N SER A 6 7.63 11.20 22.82
CA SER A 6 6.26 10.93 22.42
C SER A 6 5.69 12.05 21.55
N PHE A 7 4.56 11.78 20.91
CA PHE A 7 3.82 12.76 20.11
C PHE A 7 3.32 13.94 20.96
N SER A 8 2.84 13.69 22.18
CA SER A 8 2.39 14.71 23.12
C SER A 8 3.54 15.61 23.59
N ASP A 9 4.71 15.02 23.87
CA ASP A 9 5.92 15.76 24.19
C ASP A 9 6.37 16.67 23.03
N PHE A 10 6.27 16.18 21.79
CA PHE A 10 6.51 17.00 20.60
C PHE A 10 5.53 18.18 20.52
N CYS A 11 4.22 17.93 20.63
CA CYS A 11 3.19 18.96 20.56
C CYS A 11 3.38 20.06 21.62
N ARG A 12 3.85 19.71 22.82
CA ARG A 12 4.11 20.67 23.91
C ARG A 12 5.39 21.50 23.74
N ARG A 13 6.34 21.06 22.90
CA ARG A 13 7.62 21.73 22.65
C ARG A 13 7.60 22.65 21.42
N ILE A 14 6.72 22.38 20.46
CA ILE A 14 6.64 23.14 19.22
C ILE A 14 5.87 24.45 19.40
N ASP A 15 6.25 25.45 18.61
CA ASP A 15 5.52 26.71 18.50
C ASP A 15 4.32 26.52 17.55
N PRO A 16 3.07 26.68 18.03
CA PRO A 16 1.87 26.53 17.20
C PRO A 16 1.79 27.54 16.05
N HIS A 17 2.54 28.66 16.10
CA HIS A 17 2.64 29.59 14.97
C HIS A 17 3.51 29.06 13.83
N LYS A 18 4.43 28.14 14.10
CA LYS A 18 5.31 27.52 13.10
C LYS A 18 4.76 26.20 12.57
N VAL A 19 4.05 25.47 13.42
CA VAL A 19 3.53 24.15 13.11
C VAL A 19 2.03 24.15 13.40
N ASN A 20 1.23 24.34 12.35
CA ASN A 20 -0.23 24.30 12.44
C ASN A 20 -0.76 22.85 12.32
N LYS A 21 -2.06 22.66 12.57
CA LYS A 21 -2.72 21.35 12.49
C LYS A 21 -2.40 20.60 11.19
N ARG A 22 -2.48 21.30 10.05
CA ARG A 22 -2.23 20.72 8.72
C ARG A 22 -0.80 20.21 8.58
N VAL A 23 0.19 20.86 9.19
CA VAL A 23 1.58 20.37 9.22
C VAL A 23 1.69 19.11 10.08
N LEU A 24 1.06 19.07 11.26
CA LEU A 24 1.07 17.88 12.12
C LEU A 24 0.38 16.68 11.45
N GLU A 25 -0.76 16.90 10.79
CA GLU A 25 -1.43 15.86 9.99
C GLU A 25 -0.49 15.30 8.93
N GLY A 26 0.25 16.18 8.23
CA GLY A 26 1.25 15.78 7.24
C GLY A 26 2.39 14.96 7.84
N LEU A 27 2.93 15.39 8.98
CA LEU A 27 4.01 14.69 9.68
C LEU A 27 3.58 13.30 10.17
N ILE A 28 2.38 13.18 10.73
CA ILE A 28 1.80 11.88 11.14
C ILE A 28 1.65 10.98 9.92
N LYS A 29 1.01 11.49 8.86
CA LYS A 29 0.76 10.72 7.63
C LYS A 29 2.04 10.27 6.93
N ALA A 30 3.09 11.09 6.94
CA ALA A 30 4.40 10.78 6.38
C ALA A 30 5.27 9.87 7.27
N GLY A 31 4.80 9.51 8.47
CA GLY A 31 5.51 8.60 9.38
C GLY A 31 6.61 9.22 10.24
N ALA A 32 6.60 10.54 10.43
CA ALA A 32 7.61 11.24 11.23
C ALA A 32 7.64 10.79 12.71
N PHE A 33 6.58 10.12 13.18
CA PHE A 33 6.43 9.65 14.55
C PHE A 33 6.47 8.12 14.68
N ASP A 34 6.78 7.37 13.61
CA ASP A 34 6.76 5.90 13.64
C ASP A 34 7.78 5.31 14.66
N SER A 35 8.85 6.06 14.96
CA SER A 35 9.84 5.69 16.00
C SER A 35 9.29 5.71 17.42
N THR A 36 8.12 6.33 17.66
CA THR A 36 7.46 6.35 18.98
C THR A 36 6.72 5.05 19.29
N GLY A 37 6.57 4.15 18.31
CA GLY A 37 5.79 2.91 18.44
C GLY A 37 4.27 3.12 18.40
N ALA A 38 3.80 4.36 18.29
CA ALA A 38 2.40 4.68 18.07
C ALA A 38 1.97 4.42 16.62
N ARG A 39 0.74 3.94 16.44
CA ARG A 39 0.15 3.81 15.10
C ARG A 39 -0.25 5.18 14.55
N ARG A 40 -0.09 5.41 13.25
CA ARG A 40 -0.43 6.70 12.62
C ARG A 40 -1.91 7.02 12.79
N ALA A 41 -2.78 6.01 12.69
CA ALA A 41 -4.21 6.15 12.97
C ALA A 41 -4.53 6.62 14.40
N GLN A 42 -3.78 6.13 15.40
CA GLN A 42 -3.94 6.53 16.80
C GLN A 42 -3.55 7.98 17.00
N LEU A 43 -2.39 8.39 16.44
CA LEU A 43 -1.91 9.77 16.52
C LEU A 43 -2.87 10.75 15.85
N MET A 44 -3.44 10.37 14.70
CA MET A 44 -4.45 11.17 14.01
C MET A 44 -5.72 11.35 14.85
N ALA A 45 -6.15 10.31 15.56
CA ALA A 45 -7.34 10.36 16.42
C ALA A 45 -7.16 11.28 17.64
N VAL A 46 -5.93 11.39 18.18
CA VAL A 46 -5.64 12.22 19.36
C VAL A 46 -5.09 13.60 19.01
N LEU A 47 -4.86 13.90 17.73
CA LEU A 47 -4.21 15.14 17.28
C LEU A 47 -4.88 16.41 17.84
N ASP A 48 -6.20 16.51 17.70
CA ASP A 48 -6.95 17.70 18.13
C ASP A 48 -6.82 17.91 19.64
N HIS A 49 -7.01 16.83 20.41
CA HIS A 49 -6.85 16.88 21.86
C HIS A 49 -5.42 17.23 22.28
N ALA A 50 -4.42 16.63 21.65
CA ALA A 50 -3.01 16.91 21.94
C ALA A 50 -2.63 18.37 21.63
N MET A 51 -3.20 18.98 20.58
CA MET A 51 -3.01 20.39 20.26
C MET A 51 -3.66 21.33 21.29
N GLU A 52 -4.87 20.99 21.75
CA GLU A 52 -5.57 21.73 22.80
C GLU A 52 -4.78 21.72 24.12
N GLU A 53 -4.30 20.53 24.54
CA GLU A 53 -3.45 20.39 25.71
C GLU A 53 -2.14 21.17 25.59
N ALA A 54 -1.47 21.08 24.43
CA ALA A 54 -0.23 21.81 24.19
C ALA A 54 -0.44 23.32 24.30
N THR A 55 -1.54 23.83 23.75
CA THR A 55 -1.91 25.25 23.84
C THR A 55 -2.21 25.65 25.29
N ALA A 56 -2.95 24.83 26.03
CA ALA A 56 -3.23 25.07 27.45
C ALA A 56 -1.95 25.10 28.29
N ALA A 57 -1.05 24.12 28.11
CA ALA A 57 0.23 24.05 28.81
C ALA A 57 1.16 25.23 28.46
N GLN A 58 1.14 25.72 27.22
CA GLN A 58 1.91 26.90 26.82
C GLN A 58 1.34 28.17 27.44
N ARG A 59 0.01 28.32 27.52
CA ARG A 59 -0.65 29.41 28.23
C ARG A 59 -0.30 29.40 29.72
N GLU A 60 -0.35 28.25 30.37
CA GLU A 60 0.02 28.11 31.79
C GLU A 60 1.48 28.53 32.04
N ARG A 61 2.41 28.14 31.16
CA ARG A 61 3.81 28.60 31.22
C ARG A 61 3.95 30.10 30.98
N ALA A 62 3.19 30.66 30.05
CA ALA A 62 3.21 32.10 29.76
C ALA A 62 2.59 32.94 30.88
N HIS A 63 1.59 32.40 31.59
CA HIS A 63 0.96 33.04 32.73
C HIS A 63 1.77 32.91 34.03
N GLY A 64 2.75 32.00 34.06
CA GLY A 64 3.70 31.85 35.14
C GLY A 64 3.09 31.18 36.36
N GLN A 65 3.75 30.15 36.87
CA GLN A 65 3.68 29.86 38.30
C GLN A 65 4.06 31.14 39.06
N THR A 66 3.05 31.88 39.48
CA THR A 66 3.07 32.59 40.76
C THR A 66 2.93 31.53 41.84
N ASN A 67 3.98 30.72 42.03
CA ASN A 67 4.09 29.90 43.23
C ASN A 67 4.44 30.85 44.39
N ILE A 68 3.41 31.56 44.87
CA ILE A 68 3.47 32.55 45.95
C ILE A 68 3.45 31.87 47.35
N PHE A 69 3.53 30.54 47.45
CA PHE A 69 3.69 29.86 48.74
C PHE A 69 4.60 28.64 48.65
N GLY A 70 5.89 28.89 48.83
CA GLY A 70 6.89 27.84 49.04
C GLY A 70 8.27 28.38 49.42
N ALA A 71 8.37 29.62 49.89
CA ALA A 71 9.56 30.08 50.59
C ALA A 71 9.57 29.43 51.98
N THR A 72 10.22 28.28 52.10
CA THR A 72 10.88 27.88 53.34
C THR A 72 12.21 27.24 52.97
N GLU A 73 13.24 27.74 53.64
CA GLU A 73 14.67 27.58 53.41
C GLU A 73 15.15 26.13 53.20
N GLY A 74 16.11 25.97 52.31
CA GLY A 74 16.89 24.74 52.13
C GLY A 74 17.64 24.73 50.80
N GLU A 75 18.92 25.11 50.86
CA GLU A 75 19.86 25.24 49.75
C GLU A 75 20.18 23.89 49.05
N ASP A 76 20.62 24.02 47.80
CA ASP A 76 21.35 23.07 46.95
C ASP A 76 20.58 21.92 46.24
N GLY A 77 20.36 22.10 44.94
CA GLY A 77 20.01 20.99 44.04
C GLY A 77 19.38 21.42 42.72
N GLU A 78 20.19 21.44 41.67
CA GLU A 78 19.84 21.75 40.29
C GLU A 78 18.66 20.94 39.72
N GLY A 79 17.88 21.58 38.84
CA GLY A 79 17.37 20.89 37.65
C GLY A 79 15.96 20.29 37.72
N ALA A 80 15.05 20.97 37.02
CA ALA A 80 13.84 20.45 36.41
C ALA A 80 12.78 19.85 37.36
N ALA A 81 11.64 20.56 37.42
CA ALA A 81 10.33 19.96 37.71
C ALA A 81 10.00 18.92 36.62
N GLY A 82 10.65 17.75 36.69
CA GLY A 82 10.35 16.55 35.94
C GLY A 82 9.16 15.85 36.58
N GLY A 83 7.98 16.46 36.52
CA GLY A 83 6.75 15.68 36.67
C GLY A 83 6.81 14.57 35.62
N ILE A 84 6.72 13.31 36.05
CA ILE A 84 6.66 12.16 35.16
C ILE A 84 5.46 12.40 34.24
N LEU A 85 5.73 12.77 33.00
CA LEU A 85 4.71 12.97 31.97
C LEU A 85 4.17 11.60 31.61
N ILE A 86 3.12 11.18 32.32
CA ILE A 86 2.35 10.01 31.92
C ILE A 86 1.49 10.49 30.75
N ASP A 87 1.94 10.21 29.54
CA ASP A 87 1.11 10.45 28.37
C ASP A 87 -0.16 9.58 28.48
N PRO A 88 -1.34 10.14 28.16
CA PRO A 88 -2.57 9.36 28.19
C PRO A 88 -2.43 8.18 27.22
N PRO A 89 -3.00 7.00 27.57
CA PRO A 89 -2.93 5.84 26.70
C PRO A 89 -3.58 6.17 25.35
N LEU A 90 -2.90 5.83 24.26
CA LEU A 90 -3.45 5.96 22.94
C LEU A 90 -4.68 5.04 22.79
N PRO A 91 -5.73 5.48 22.06
CA PRO A 91 -6.90 4.65 21.84
C PRO A 91 -6.52 3.39 21.09
N ASP A 92 -7.14 2.25 21.40
CA ASP A 92 -6.92 1.01 20.66
C ASP A 92 -7.69 1.05 19.34
N ILE A 93 -7.01 1.58 18.31
CA ILE A 93 -7.53 1.72 16.95
C ILE A 93 -6.61 0.90 16.03
N PRO A 94 -7.16 0.13 15.08
CA PRO A 94 -6.36 -0.54 14.07
C PRO A 94 -5.55 0.48 13.27
N GLU A 95 -4.38 0.07 12.79
CA GLU A 95 -3.61 0.89 11.86
C GLU A 95 -4.36 1.02 10.52
N TRP A 96 -4.08 2.11 9.79
CA TRP A 96 -4.52 2.23 8.41
C TRP A 96 -4.07 1.04 7.57
N ASP A 97 -4.86 0.68 6.57
CA ASP A 97 -4.41 -0.33 5.62
C ASP A 97 -3.17 0.17 4.86
N GLN A 98 -2.35 -0.77 4.39
CA GLN A 98 -1.09 -0.43 3.72
C GLN A 98 -1.31 0.45 2.48
N GLY A 99 -2.40 0.25 1.73
CA GLY A 99 -2.71 1.07 0.56
C GLY A 99 -2.99 2.52 0.94
N GLN A 100 -3.76 2.74 2.00
CA GLN A 100 -4.03 4.06 2.54
C GLN A 100 -2.76 4.76 3.05
N MET A 101 -1.87 4.05 3.75
CA MET A 101 -0.59 4.60 4.20
C MET A 101 0.29 5.06 3.03
N LEU A 102 0.44 4.20 2.01
CA LEU A 102 1.25 4.50 0.83
C LEU A 102 0.68 5.66 0.02
N LYS A 103 -0.65 5.76 -0.07
CA LYS A 103 -1.33 6.91 -0.67
C LYS A 103 -0.98 8.20 0.04
N TYR A 104 -1.06 8.23 1.37
CA TYR A 104 -0.70 9.40 2.15
C TYR A 104 0.77 9.81 2.00
N GLU A 105 1.69 8.83 1.98
CA GLU A 105 3.10 9.11 1.71
C GLU A 105 3.28 9.77 0.34
N ARG A 106 2.71 9.18 -0.71
CA ARG A 106 2.81 9.71 -2.07
C ARG A 106 2.21 11.11 -2.20
N GLU A 107 1.05 11.37 -1.59
CA GLU A 107 0.40 12.68 -1.62
C GLU A 107 1.21 13.78 -0.92
N LEU A 108 1.96 13.44 0.14
CA LEU A 108 2.65 14.42 0.97
C LEU A 108 4.11 14.65 0.57
N THR A 109 4.80 13.58 0.18
CA THR A 109 6.24 13.64 -0.10
C THR A 109 6.53 13.53 -1.59
N GLY A 110 5.58 13.04 -2.38
CA GLY A 110 5.77 12.74 -3.80
C GLY A 110 6.46 11.41 -4.07
N PHE A 111 6.77 10.60 -3.05
CA PHE A 111 7.41 9.29 -3.19
C PHE A 111 7.00 8.32 -2.07
N TYR A 112 7.17 7.02 -2.29
CA TYR A 112 6.89 5.99 -1.29
C TYR A 112 8.09 5.85 -0.35
N ILE A 113 7.89 6.04 0.96
CA ILE A 113 8.96 5.97 1.97
C ILE A 113 9.05 4.56 2.54
N THR A 114 7.91 3.96 2.89
CA THR A 114 7.89 2.68 3.59
C THR A 114 8.04 1.48 2.65
N ALA A 115 7.27 1.44 1.56
CA ALA A 115 7.35 0.35 0.59
C ALA A 115 6.79 0.75 -0.77
N HIS A 116 7.48 0.39 -1.85
CA HIS A 116 6.94 0.60 -3.20
C HIS A 116 5.68 -0.28 -3.41
N PRO A 117 4.56 0.21 -3.96
CA PRO A 117 3.35 -0.61 -4.12
C PRO A 117 3.56 -1.86 -4.97
N LEU A 118 4.54 -1.82 -5.90
CA LEU A 118 5.01 -2.97 -6.68
C LEU A 118 5.58 -4.12 -5.84
N ALA A 119 5.96 -3.89 -4.57
CA ALA A 119 6.53 -4.93 -3.71
C ALA A 119 5.60 -6.15 -3.58
N ARG A 120 4.28 -5.93 -3.54
CA ARG A 120 3.28 -7.02 -3.49
C ARG A 120 3.25 -7.87 -4.77
N PHE A 121 3.76 -7.32 -5.87
CA PHE A 121 3.80 -7.96 -7.19
C PHE A 121 5.19 -8.49 -7.54
N ALA A 122 6.14 -8.59 -6.59
CA ALA A 122 7.53 -8.97 -6.88
C ALA A 122 7.65 -10.27 -7.69
N SER A 123 6.87 -11.31 -7.35
CA SER A 123 6.84 -12.58 -8.08
C SER A 123 6.27 -12.43 -9.50
N ALA A 124 5.22 -11.62 -9.67
CA ALA A 124 4.65 -11.32 -10.97
C ALA A 124 5.64 -10.53 -11.84
N ILE A 125 6.33 -9.53 -11.28
CA ILE A 125 7.33 -8.72 -11.99
C ILE A 125 8.47 -9.61 -12.49
N GLN A 126 8.99 -10.50 -11.65
CA GLN A 126 10.04 -11.44 -12.04
C GLN A 126 9.60 -12.35 -13.21
N LYS A 127 8.32 -12.71 -13.28
CA LYS A 127 7.78 -13.59 -14.32
C LYS A 127 7.40 -12.85 -15.59
N PHE A 128 6.89 -11.62 -15.48
CA PHE A 128 6.23 -10.90 -16.57
C PHE A 128 7.00 -9.70 -17.12
N SER A 129 8.08 -9.29 -16.44
CA SER A 129 9.00 -8.25 -16.92
C SER A 129 10.20 -8.88 -17.63
N THR A 130 10.65 -8.28 -18.73
CA THR A 130 11.91 -8.66 -19.40
C THR A 130 13.04 -7.68 -19.11
N THR A 131 12.72 -6.50 -18.59
CA THR A 131 13.69 -5.45 -18.27
C THR A 131 13.18 -4.55 -17.14
N THR A 132 13.99 -3.59 -16.73
CA THR A 132 13.67 -2.52 -15.79
C THR A 132 14.00 -1.18 -16.43
N SER A 133 13.51 -0.09 -15.84
CA SER A 133 13.78 1.27 -16.30
C SER A 133 15.28 1.58 -16.33
N ALA A 134 16.05 1.02 -15.38
CA ALA A 134 17.50 1.16 -15.29
C ALA A 134 18.27 0.53 -16.47
N HIS A 135 17.81 -0.61 -16.98
CA HIS A 135 18.51 -1.33 -18.06
C HIS A 135 17.99 -0.98 -19.46
N LEU A 136 16.96 -0.13 -19.54
CA LEU A 136 16.31 0.15 -20.82
C LEU A 136 17.24 0.81 -21.85
N SER A 137 18.17 1.65 -21.40
CA SER A 137 19.16 2.30 -22.28
C SER A 137 20.14 1.32 -22.93
N GLU A 138 20.35 0.16 -22.33
CA GLU A 138 21.25 -0.87 -22.84
C GLU A 138 20.60 -1.68 -23.99
N ILE A 139 19.27 -1.67 -24.07
CA ILE A 139 18.51 -2.41 -25.06
C ILE A 139 18.52 -1.66 -26.41
N GLY A 140 18.73 -2.42 -27.48
CA GLY A 140 18.77 -1.89 -28.85
C GLY A 140 17.43 -1.30 -29.30
N ASP A 141 17.50 -0.31 -30.18
CA ASP A 141 16.32 0.33 -30.77
C ASP A 141 15.41 -0.67 -31.50
N GLY A 142 14.10 -0.48 -31.41
CA GLY A 142 13.08 -1.34 -32.02
C GLY A 142 12.88 -2.71 -31.36
N LYS A 143 13.66 -3.07 -30.33
CA LYS A 143 13.47 -4.33 -29.59
C LYS A 143 12.21 -4.27 -28.74
N GLU A 144 11.46 -5.38 -28.71
CA GLU A 144 10.33 -5.55 -27.82
C GLU A 144 10.81 -5.79 -26.38
N VAL A 145 10.15 -5.13 -25.43
CA VAL A 145 10.37 -5.29 -24.00
C VAL A 145 9.04 -5.33 -23.26
N LYS A 146 9.06 -5.96 -22.10
CA LYS A 146 7.96 -5.96 -21.13
C LYS A 146 8.46 -5.30 -19.84
N LEU A 147 7.71 -4.33 -19.35
CA LEU A 147 8.03 -3.61 -18.12
C LEU A 147 6.80 -3.55 -17.22
N CYS A 148 6.96 -3.91 -15.96
CA CYS A 148 5.91 -3.82 -14.96
C CYS A 148 6.11 -2.57 -14.11
N GLY A 149 5.06 -1.79 -13.90
CA GLY A 149 5.16 -0.53 -13.19
C GLY A 149 3.82 0.06 -12.76
N ILE A 150 3.89 1.20 -12.09
CA ILE A 150 2.74 2.01 -11.67
C ILE A 150 2.66 3.23 -12.58
N VAL A 151 1.48 3.50 -13.11
CA VAL A 151 1.24 4.71 -13.90
C VAL A 151 1.39 5.92 -12.97
N ALA A 152 2.41 6.74 -13.20
CA ALA A 152 2.67 7.94 -12.42
C ALA A 152 1.90 9.14 -12.96
N THR A 153 1.99 9.40 -14.27
CA THR A 153 1.27 10.51 -14.91
C THR A 153 0.81 10.14 -16.31
N VAL A 154 -0.28 10.77 -16.76
CA VAL A 154 -0.89 10.55 -18.07
C VAL A 154 -1.21 11.89 -18.71
N LYS A 155 -0.66 12.15 -19.89
CA LYS A 155 -0.95 13.33 -20.70
C LYS A 155 -1.62 12.91 -21.99
N THR A 156 -2.95 13.01 -22.03
CA THR A 156 -3.74 12.71 -23.23
C THR A 156 -3.64 13.84 -24.25
N MET A 157 -3.46 13.48 -25.52
CA MET A 157 -3.39 14.39 -26.66
C MET A 157 -4.27 13.90 -27.80
N THR A 158 -4.70 14.83 -28.64
CA THR A 158 -5.43 14.52 -29.86
C THR A 158 -4.47 14.65 -31.04
N THR A 159 -4.38 13.61 -31.86
CA THR A 159 -3.59 13.62 -33.08
C THR A 159 -4.19 14.58 -34.11
N LYS A 160 -3.42 14.92 -35.16
CA LYS A 160 -3.92 15.75 -36.27
C LYS A 160 -5.16 15.16 -36.97
N LYS A 161 -5.37 13.84 -36.86
CA LYS A 161 -6.51 13.12 -37.43
C LYS A 161 -7.75 13.13 -36.52
N GLY A 162 -7.65 13.67 -35.31
CA GLY A 162 -8.74 13.69 -34.32
C GLY A 162 -8.73 12.53 -33.33
N ASP A 163 -7.86 11.52 -33.51
CA ASP A 163 -7.78 10.37 -32.61
C ASP A 163 -7.02 10.71 -31.31
N ARG A 164 -7.44 10.14 -30.18
CA ARG A 164 -6.78 10.33 -28.88
C ARG A 164 -5.57 9.41 -28.74
N MET A 165 -4.50 9.91 -28.15
CA MET A 165 -3.30 9.18 -27.74
C MET A 165 -2.84 9.69 -26.36
N ALA A 166 -1.88 9.02 -25.73
CA ALA A 166 -1.33 9.49 -24.45
C ALA A 166 0.18 9.31 -24.35
N TYR A 167 0.83 10.27 -23.70
CA TYR A 167 2.16 10.09 -23.11
C TYR A 167 1.97 9.67 -21.66
N VAL A 168 2.60 8.57 -21.27
CA VAL A 168 2.41 7.96 -19.94
C VAL A 168 3.78 7.78 -19.30
N GLN A 169 3.92 8.27 -18.07
CA GLN A 169 5.08 7.98 -17.22
C GLN A 169 4.77 6.75 -16.39
N LEU A 170 5.60 5.71 -16.54
CA LEU A 170 5.51 4.45 -15.81
C LEU A 170 6.67 4.37 -14.82
N GLU A 171 6.36 4.16 -13.55
CA GLU A 171 7.33 4.07 -12.46
C GLU A 171 7.53 2.60 -12.07
N ASP A 172 8.77 2.13 -12.11
CA ASP A 172 9.17 0.86 -11.50
C ASP A 172 10.04 1.08 -10.26
N GLN A 173 10.57 0.01 -9.67
CA GLN A 173 11.43 0.11 -8.48
C GLN A 173 12.77 0.83 -8.72
N HIS A 174 13.12 1.10 -9.97
CA HIS A 174 14.41 1.64 -10.38
C HIS A 174 14.32 3.05 -10.97
N GLY A 175 13.14 3.51 -11.37
CA GLY A 175 12.95 4.83 -11.96
C GLY A 175 11.70 4.97 -12.82
N LEU A 176 11.70 6.06 -13.60
CA LEU A 176 10.61 6.45 -14.48
C LEU A 176 10.98 6.18 -15.94
N VAL A 177 10.03 5.64 -16.70
CA VAL A 177 10.11 5.52 -18.15
C VAL A 177 8.86 6.10 -18.81
N GLU A 178 9.07 6.87 -19.88
CA GLU A 178 7.97 7.34 -20.73
C GLU A 178 7.61 6.28 -21.77
N PHE A 179 6.31 6.03 -21.94
CA PHE A 179 5.80 5.35 -23.13
C PHE A 179 4.68 6.11 -23.81
N ILE A 180 4.57 5.90 -25.10
CA ILE A 180 3.53 6.48 -25.94
C ILE A 180 2.45 5.41 -26.18
N ALA A 181 1.23 5.68 -25.72
CA ALA A 181 0.04 4.94 -26.09
C ALA A 181 -0.59 5.59 -27.33
N PHE A 182 -0.27 5.05 -28.50
CA PHE A 182 -0.89 5.47 -29.77
C PHE A 182 -2.39 5.15 -29.80
N PRO A 183 -3.15 5.73 -30.75
CA PRO A 183 -4.61 5.65 -30.73
C PRO A 183 -5.20 4.25 -30.58
N ASP A 184 -4.62 3.24 -31.22
CA ASP A 184 -5.14 1.87 -31.13
C ASP A 184 -4.97 1.30 -29.72
N LEU A 185 -3.81 1.51 -29.09
CA LEU A 185 -3.59 1.11 -27.70
C LEU A 185 -4.41 1.96 -26.73
N TYR A 186 -4.53 3.27 -26.96
CA TYR A 186 -5.34 4.14 -26.09
C TYR A 186 -6.82 3.74 -26.13
N ARG A 187 -7.33 3.31 -27.29
CA ARG A 187 -8.71 2.85 -27.44
C ARG A 187 -8.99 1.58 -26.63
N THR A 188 -8.04 0.65 -26.59
CA THR A 188 -8.21 -0.65 -25.91
C THR A 188 -7.84 -0.60 -24.42
N ALA A 189 -6.82 0.15 -24.06
CA ALA A 189 -6.26 0.17 -22.71
C ALA A 189 -6.43 1.51 -21.98
N GLY A 190 -7.13 2.50 -22.55
CA GLY A 190 -7.27 3.84 -21.97
C GLY A 190 -7.82 3.87 -20.54
N ALA A 191 -8.67 2.89 -20.17
CA ALA A 191 -9.18 2.74 -18.81
C ALA A 191 -8.09 2.34 -17.79
N LEU A 192 -7.03 1.66 -18.25
CA LEU A 192 -5.87 1.24 -17.44
C LEU A 192 -4.80 2.33 -17.35
N LEU A 193 -4.88 3.36 -18.21
CA LEU A 193 -3.95 4.49 -18.23
C LEU A 193 -4.46 5.59 -17.30
N THR A 194 -4.53 5.27 -16.00
CA THR A 194 -4.88 6.21 -14.94
C THR A 194 -3.81 6.19 -13.85
N PRO A 195 -3.52 7.32 -13.19
CA PRO A 195 -2.55 7.34 -12.08
C PRO A 195 -2.83 6.24 -11.05
N ASP A 196 -1.75 5.69 -10.49
CA ASP A 196 -1.74 4.59 -9.51
C ASP A 196 -2.14 3.20 -10.04
N SER A 197 -2.49 3.09 -11.33
CA SER A 197 -2.75 1.79 -11.95
C SER A 197 -1.48 0.96 -12.05
N VAL A 198 -1.53 -0.29 -11.56
CA VAL A 198 -0.42 -1.25 -11.65
C VAL A 198 -0.57 -2.10 -12.91
N ILE A 199 0.34 -1.93 -13.86
CA ILE A 199 0.25 -2.52 -15.19
C ILE A 199 1.53 -3.23 -15.61
N GLN A 200 1.38 -4.17 -16.53
CA GLN A 200 2.45 -4.61 -17.40
C GLN A 200 2.29 -3.93 -18.76
N LEU A 201 3.35 -3.27 -19.20
CA LEU A 201 3.48 -2.67 -20.51
C LEU A 201 4.32 -3.60 -21.39
N THR A 202 3.79 -4.00 -22.54
CA THR A 202 4.58 -4.50 -23.66
C THR A 202 4.75 -3.37 -24.67
N GLY A 203 5.97 -3.16 -25.16
CA GLY A 203 6.25 -2.13 -26.15
C GLY A 203 7.62 -2.29 -26.80
N THR A 204 7.91 -1.46 -27.79
CA THR A 204 9.22 -1.42 -28.44
C THR A 204 10.03 -0.23 -27.99
N VAL A 205 11.35 -0.44 -27.83
CA VAL A 205 12.31 0.62 -27.55
C VAL A 205 12.32 1.62 -28.70
N ASP A 206 12.20 2.90 -28.38
CA ASP A 206 12.30 4.02 -29.31
C ASP A 206 13.33 5.00 -28.78
N ARG A 207 14.53 4.96 -29.36
CA ARG A 207 15.60 5.89 -29.01
C ARG A 207 15.36 7.23 -29.68
N ALA A 208 14.96 8.22 -28.91
CA ALA A 208 14.84 9.60 -29.36
C ALA A 208 16.07 10.42 -28.95
N GLU A 209 16.27 11.58 -29.58
CA GLU A 209 17.36 12.50 -29.19
C GLU A 209 17.31 12.93 -27.72
N LYS A 210 16.12 12.94 -27.11
CA LYS A 210 15.88 13.35 -25.72
C LYS A 210 15.91 12.19 -24.71
N GLY A 211 16.30 10.99 -25.13
CA GLY A 211 16.38 9.81 -24.29
C GLY A 211 15.62 8.60 -24.83
N THR A 212 15.67 7.51 -24.09
CA THR A 212 14.99 6.25 -24.42
C THR A 212 13.55 6.29 -23.93
N ARG A 213 12.60 6.08 -24.84
CA ARG A 213 11.17 5.90 -24.51
C ARG A 213 10.66 4.60 -25.11
N LEU A 214 9.41 4.26 -24.80
CA LEU A 214 8.74 3.09 -25.35
C LEU A 214 7.58 3.48 -26.26
N LYS A 215 7.37 2.71 -27.33
CA LYS A 215 6.12 2.70 -28.09
C LYS A 215 5.27 1.55 -27.56
N GLY A 216 4.21 1.86 -26.82
CA GLY A 216 3.34 0.84 -26.23
C GLY A 216 2.60 0.07 -27.32
N THR A 217 2.55 -1.25 -27.17
CA THR A 217 1.79 -2.17 -28.05
C THR A 217 0.69 -2.88 -27.29
N ARG A 218 0.88 -3.18 -26.01
CA ARG A 218 -0.10 -3.84 -25.15
C ARG A 218 0.05 -3.38 -23.71
N VAL A 219 -1.07 -3.22 -23.01
CA VAL A 219 -1.11 -2.90 -21.58
C VAL A 219 -2.11 -3.85 -20.92
N GLU A 220 -1.67 -4.50 -19.84
CA GLU A 220 -2.47 -5.47 -19.09
C GLU A 220 -2.39 -5.18 -17.59
N PRO A 221 -3.47 -5.39 -16.81
CA PRO A 221 -3.41 -5.27 -15.37
C PRO A 221 -2.48 -6.34 -14.78
N LEU A 222 -1.50 -5.93 -13.97
CA LEU A 222 -0.52 -6.88 -13.43
C LEU A 222 -1.18 -7.90 -12.49
N ALA A 223 -2.21 -7.49 -11.76
CA ALA A 223 -3.02 -8.35 -10.90
C ALA A 223 -3.73 -9.47 -11.69
N GLU A 224 -4.24 -9.15 -12.88
CA GLU A 224 -4.86 -10.16 -13.74
C GLU A 224 -3.82 -11.15 -14.26
N LEU A 225 -2.66 -10.67 -14.74
CA LEU A 225 -1.57 -11.55 -15.17
C LEU A 225 -1.11 -12.49 -14.05
N GLN A 226 -1.02 -11.97 -12.83
CA GLN A 226 -0.69 -12.77 -11.65
C GLN A 226 -1.77 -13.83 -11.36
N ALA A 227 -3.05 -13.47 -11.40
CA ALA A 227 -4.15 -14.42 -11.17
C ALA A 227 -4.18 -15.52 -12.25
N HIS A 228 -3.96 -15.18 -13.51
CA HIS A 228 -3.90 -16.15 -14.62
C HIS A 228 -2.63 -17.00 -14.61
N SER A 229 -1.59 -16.58 -13.89
CA SER A 229 -0.38 -17.38 -13.67
C SER A 229 -0.60 -18.54 -12.70
N VAL A 230 -1.62 -18.47 -11.85
CA VAL A 230 -1.90 -19.50 -10.85
C VAL A 230 -2.48 -20.70 -11.58
N SER A 231 -1.75 -21.81 -11.48
CA SER A 231 -2.08 -23.07 -12.14
C SER A 231 -3.06 -23.90 -11.32
N LYS A 232 -3.01 -23.75 -9.99
CA LYS A 232 -3.82 -24.51 -9.03
C LYS A 232 -4.19 -23.65 -7.84
N VAL A 233 -5.48 -23.66 -7.48
CA VAL A 233 -5.96 -23.17 -6.18
C VAL A 233 -6.17 -24.38 -5.29
N ASN A 234 -5.50 -24.42 -4.14
CA ASN A 234 -5.69 -25.45 -3.14
C ASN A 234 -6.40 -24.87 -1.91
N LEU A 235 -7.51 -25.49 -1.54
CA LEU A 235 -8.34 -25.08 -0.40
C LEU A 235 -8.20 -26.10 0.73
N ARG A 236 -7.68 -25.67 1.87
CA ARG A 236 -7.56 -26.50 3.07
C ARG A 236 -8.89 -26.48 3.81
N VAL A 237 -9.45 -27.66 4.04
CA VAL A 237 -10.76 -27.84 4.66
C VAL A 237 -10.57 -28.71 5.90
N GLY A 238 -10.93 -28.18 7.06
CA GLY A 238 -10.92 -28.94 8.30
C GLY A 238 -12.07 -29.95 8.36
N ASP A 239 -11.82 -31.12 8.94
CA ASP A 239 -12.87 -32.12 9.18
C ASP A 239 -13.62 -31.82 10.49
N THR A 240 -14.45 -30.77 10.47
CA THR A 240 -15.30 -30.38 11.61
C THR A 240 -16.76 -30.18 11.21
N PRO A 241 -17.73 -30.37 12.13
CA PRO A 241 -19.16 -30.12 11.86
C PRO A 241 -19.45 -28.69 11.38
N GLU A 242 -18.71 -27.71 11.89
CA GLU A 242 -18.84 -26.31 11.50
C GLU A 242 -18.41 -26.09 10.05
N THR A 243 -17.36 -26.79 9.61
CA THR A 243 -16.87 -26.71 8.24
C THR A 243 -17.88 -27.31 7.26
N HIS A 244 -18.52 -28.42 7.64
CA HIS A 244 -19.63 -29.00 6.86
C HIS A 244 -20.80 -28.02 6.71
N ALA A 245 -21.19 -27.30 7.78
CA ALA A 245 -22.23 -26.29 7.74
C ALA A 245 -21.87 -25.06 6.86
N ARG A 246 -20.58 -24.83 6.60
CA ARG A 246 -20.07 -23.73 5.77
C ARG A 246 -19.87 -24.10 4.30
N MET A 247 -19.91 -25.39 3.96
CA MET A 247 -19.66 -25.88 2.59
C MET A 247 -20.63 -25.29 1.55
N GLY A 248 -21.89 -25.06 1.92
CA GLY A 248 -22.86 -24.40 1.04
C GLY A 248 -22.47 -22.96 0.69
N ARG A 249 -21.98 -22.20 1.68
CA ARG A 249 -21.47 -20.83 1.47
C ARG A 249 -20.19 -20.82 0.64
N LEU A 250 -19.30 -21.79 0.87
CA LEU A 250 -18.10 -21.94 0.05
C LEU A 250 -18.48 -22.14 -1.42
N HIS A 251 -19.39 -23.07 -1.71
CA HIS A 251 -19.84 -23.32 -3.07
C HIS A 251 -20.42 -22.06 -3.76
N GLU A 252 -21.15 -21.22 -3.02
CA GLU A 252 -21.63 -19.92 -3.53
C GLU A 252 -20.49 -18.95 -3.86
N VAL A 253 -19.49 -18.83 -2.98
CA VAL A 253 -18.28 -18.03 -3.23
C VAL A 253 -17.57 -18.51 -4.50
N LEU A 254 -17.34 -19.83 -4.64
CA LEU A 254 -16.66 -20.39 -5.83
C LEU A 254 -17.39 -20.03 -7.13
N ARG A 255 -18.73 -20.00 -7.13
CA ARG A 255 -19.53 -19.65 -8.32
C ARG A 255 -19.52 -18.16 -8.66
N ARG A 256 -19.28 -17.28 -7.67
CA ARG A 256 -19.22 -15.82 -7.88
C ARG A 256 -17.92 -15.36 -8.54
N HIS A 257 -16.87 -16.18 -8.51
CA HIS A 257 -15.55 -15.85 -9.06
C HIS A 257 -15.11 -16.80 -10.18
N PRO A 258 -15.87 -16.94 -11.29
CA PRO A 258 -15.51 -17.85 -12.37
C PRO A 258 -14.17 -17.42 -13.01
N GLY A 259 -13.33 -18.40 -13.34
CA GLY A 259 -12.04 -18.14 -13.99
C GLY A 259 -11.35 -19.40 -14.51
N PRO A 260 -10.08 -19.30 -14.91
CA PRO A 260 -9.40 -20.39 -15.62
C PRO A 260 -8.76 -21.45 -14.70
N THR A 261 -8.63 -21.18 -13.40
CA THR A 261 -7.80 -22.00 -12.51
C THR A 261 -8.61 -23.10 -11.84
N GLY A 262 -8.09 -24.34 -11.87
CA GLY A 262 -8.71 -25.49 -11.22
C GLY A 262 -8.58 -25.46 -9.69
N ILE A 263 -9.62 -25.94 -9.01
CA ILE A 263 -9.69 -25.99 -7.55
C ILE A 263 -9.42 -27.41 -7.05
N TYR A 264 -8.64 -27.51 -5.97
CA TYR A 264 -8.31 -28.73 -5.27
C TYR A 264 -8.65 -28.56 -3.79
N PHE A 265 -9.02 -29.64 -3.12
CA PHE A 265 -9.19 -29.65 -1.67
C PHE A 265 -8.08 -30.46 -1.00
N THR A 266 -7.58 -29.95 0.12
CA THR A 266 -6.81 -30.71 1.10
C THR A 266 -7.66 -30.84 2.35
N PHE A 267 -8.11 -32.05 2.67
CA PHE A 267 -8.84 -32.33 3.90
C PHE A 267 -7.87 -32.58 5.04
N CYS A 268 -7.95 -31.75 6.09
CA CYS A 268 -7.19 -31.92 7.32
C CYS A 268 -8.00 -32.75 8.31
N LEU A 269 -7.63 -34.03 8.46
CA LEU A 269 -8.32 -35.01 9.31
C LEU A 269 -7.81 -34.98 10.76
N THR A 270 -8.57 -35.53 11.69
CA THR A 270 -8.38 -35.47 13.17
C THR A 270 -7.11 -36.14 13.74
N ALA A 271 -6.12 -36.47 12.92
CA ALA A 271 -4.84 -37.06 13.35
C ALA A 271 -3.61 -36.43 12.67
N GLY A 272 -3.74 -35.22 12.10
CA GLY A 272 -2.67 -34.57 11.33
C GLY A 272 -2.43 -35.20 9.95
N LEU A 273 -3.36 -36.05 9.51
CA LEU A 273 -3.38 -36.61 8.16
C LEU A 273 -4.03 -35.62 7.20
N GLU A 274 -3.38 -35.44 6.05
CA GLU A 274 -3.89 -34.59 4.97
C GLU A 274 -4.25 -35.47 3.77
N ALA A 275 -5.45 -35.28 3.21
CA ALA A 275 -5.91 -35.98 2.03
C ALA A 275 -6.21 -34.98 0.91
N ASP A 276 -5.46 -35.07 -0.19
CA ASP A 276 -5.65 -34.24 -1.37
C ASP A 276 -6.67 -34.86 -2.33
N THR A 277 -7.53 -34.02 -2.89
CA THR A 277 -8.46 -34.43 -3.94
C THR A 277 -7.87 -34.25 -5.33
N ALA A 278 -8.43 -34.97 -6.30
CA ALA A 278 -8.39 -34.56 -7.70
C ALA A 278 -9.03 -33.16 -7.87
N PRO A 279 -8.74 -32.43 -8.97
CA PRO A 279 -9.38 -31.15 -9.22
C PRO A 279 -10.90 -31.32 -9.29
N LEU A 280 -11.65 -30.39 -8.71
CA LEU A 280 -13.10 -30.41 -8.74
C LEU A 280 -13.59 -30.37 -10.20
N PRO A 281 -14.28 -31.41 -10.68
CA PRO A 281 -14.79 -31.40 -12.04
C PRO A 281 -15.87 -30.31 -12.16
N ALA A 282 -15.71 -29.44 -13.16
CA ALA A 282 -16.62 -28.33 -13.51
C ALA A 282 -16.60 -27.07 -12.63
N LEU A 283 -15.63 -26.91 -11.71
CA LEU A 283 -15.44 -25.66 -10.96
C LEU A 283 -14.04 -25.09 -11.19
N THR A 284 -13.99 -23.91 -11.81
CA THR A 284 -12.77 -23.14 -12.05
C THR A 284 -12.98 -21.69 -11.62
N VAL A 285 -11.93 -21.07 -11.08
CA VAL A 285 -12.01 -19.74 -10.45
C VAL A 285 -10.90 -18.80 -10.90
N LEU A 286 -11.14 -17.50 -10.73
CA LEU A 286 -10.12 -16.47 -10.83
C LEU A 286 -9.59 -16.18 -9.41
N PRO A 287 -8.33 -16.52 -9.09
CA PRO A 287 -7.77 -16.32 -7.76
C PRO A 287 -7.38 -14.86 -7.52
N SER A 288 -8.40 -13.99 -7.46
CA SER A 288 -8.25 -12.58 -7.09
C SER A 288 -8.08 -12.40 -5.58
N GLU A 289 -7.59 -11.24 -5.14
CA GLU A 289 -7.52 -10.90 -3.71
C GLU A 289 -8.91 -10.98 -3.04
N LEU A 290 -9.96 -10.54 -3.73
CA LEU A 290 -11.34 -10.63 -3.24
C LEU A 290 -11.78 -12.09 -3.07
N PHE A 291 -11.45 -12.96 -4.03
CA PHE A 291 -11.73 -14.39 -3.93
C PHE A 291 -11.05 -15.01 -2.70
N VAL A 292 -9.76 -14.73 -2.49
CA VAL A 292 -9.01 -15.24 -1.33
C VAL A 292 -9.66 -14.78 -0.03
N ALA A 293 -9.97 -13.49 0.10
CA ALA A 293 -10.58 -12.93 1.30
C ALA A 293 -11.94 -13.59 1.63
N GLU A 294 -12.82 -13.75 0.64
CA GLU A 294 -14.13 -14.38 0.85
C GLU A 294 -14.02 -15.86 1.20
N VAL A 295 -13.07 -16.60 0.62
CA VAL A 295 -12.84 -18.01 0.97
C VAL A 295 -12.27 -18.13 2.39
N GLU A 296 -11.35 -17.26 2.78
CA GLU A 296 -10.80 -17.24 4.14
C GLU A 296 -11.82 -16.81 5.20
N GLU A 297 -12.81 -15.99 4.85
CA GLU A 297 -13.93 -15.69 5.75
C GLU A 297 -14.77 -16.95 6.05
N VAL A 298 -14.92 -17.82 5.06
CA VAL A 298 -15.67 -19.07 5.19
C VAL A 298 -14.85 -20.14 5.90
N LEU A 299 -13.63 -20.41 5.44
CA LEU A 299 -12.80 -21.55 5.89
C LEU A 299 -11.79 -21.20 6.99
N GLY A 300 -11.54 -19.92 7.23
CA GLY A 300 -10.49 -19.43 8.12
C GLY A 300 -9.26 -18.92 7.38
N LYS A 301 -8.49 -18.06 8.04
CA LYS A 301 -7.24 -17.50 7.50
C LYS A 301 -6.22 -18.60 7.19
N GLY A 302 -5.53 -18.49 6.06
CA GLY A 302 -4.54 -19.46 5.61
C GLY A 302 -5.15 -20.71 4.97
N ALA A 303 -6.47 -20.75 4.74
CA ALA A 303 -7.13 -21.87 4.07
C ALA A 303 -6.85 -21.92 2.56
N VAL A 304 -6.36 -20.83 1.96
CA VAL A 304 -6.11 -20.76 0.51
C VAL A 304 -4.61 -20.80 0.22
N ALA A 305 -4.21 -21.73 -0.65
CA ALA A 305 -2.87 -21.76 -1.24
C ALA A 305 -2.96 -21.63 -2.77
N LEU A 306 -2.26 -20.63 -3.32
CA LEU A 306 -2.16 -20.37 -4.75
C LEU A 306 -0.84 -20.94 -5.27
N LEU A 307 -0.91 -21.86 -6.25
CA LEU A 307 0.22 -22.64 -6.77
C LEU A 307 0.42 -22.46 -8.28
#